data_AF-A0AAW0RYA9-F1
#
_entry.id   AF-A0AAW0RYA9-F1
#
_cell.length_a   1.000
_cell.length_b   1.000
_cell.length_c   1.000
_cell.angle_alpha   90.00
_cell.angle_beta   90.00
_cell.angle_gamma   90.00
#
_symmetry.space_group_name_H-M   'P 1'
#
loop_
_entity.id
_entity.type
_entity.pdbx_description
1 polymer ?
#
loop_
_entity_poly.entity_id
_entity_poly.type
_entity_poly.pdbx_seq_one_letter_code
_entity_poly.pdbx_strand_id
1 'polypeptide(L)'
;MNRLGFLALALLPSALATECNADNCARAVTGTWRGDDFVSLAQGDCSRFMQKTVTAPAVTITSTVASPWYASACSGTVRYASACSCWGIPGDAVTITPVRSHSF
;
A
#
# COMPACT_ATOMS: atom_id res chain seq x y z
N MET A 1 -54.12 25.69 10.05
CA MET A 1 -53.11 26.65 10.55
C MET A 1 -52.19 25.89 11.51
N ASN A 2 -51.40 24.94 11.00
CA ASN A 2 -49.98 25.08 10.64
C ASN A 2 -49.12 25.80 11.69
N ARG A 3 -48.33 25.05 12.46
CA ARG A 3 -46.90 25.30 12.70
C ARG A 3 -46.16 23.97 12.86
N LEU A 4 -45.74 23.44 11.71
CA LEU A 4 -44.58 22.57 11.55
C LEU A 4 -43.39 23.13 12.37
N GLY A 5 -42.73 22.28 13.14
CA GLY A 5 -41.55 22.62 13.94
C GLY A 5 -40.56 21.45 14.00
N PHE A 6 -39.87 21.24 12.89
CA PHE A 6 -38.63 20.50 12.67
C PHE A 6 -38.16 19.51 13.76
N LEU A 7 -38.44 18.23 13.54
CA LEU A 7 -37.53 17.15 13.95
C LEU A 7 -36.25 17.28 13.12
N ALA A 8 -35.25 17.99 13.63
CA ALA A 8 -33.88 17.81 13.15
C ALA A 8 -33.41 16.45 13.66
N LEU A 9 -33.72 15.40 12.90
CA LEU A 9 -33.02 14.13 13.00
C LEU A 9 -31.56 14.46 12.64
N ALA A 10 -30.74 14.72 13.65
CA ALA A 10 -29.31 14.80 13.44
C ALA A 10 -28.91 13.44 12.85
N LEU A 11 -28.66 13.44 11.54
CA LEU A 11 -27.89 12.41 10.88
C LEU A 11 -26.53 12.43 11.59
N LEU A 12 -26.44 11.69 12.69
CA LEU A 12 -25.16 11.23 13.21
C LEU A 12 -24.51 10.59 11.99
N PRO A 13 -23.37 11.13 11.50
CA PRO A 13 -22.59 10.36 10.55
C PRO A 13 -22.35 9.04 11.25
N SER A 14 -22.89 7.97 10.69
CA SER A 14 -22.51 6.62 11.04
C SER A 14 -21.01 6.59 10.84
N ALA A 15 -20.28 6.83 11.93
CA ALA A 15 -18.89 6.42 12.03
C ALA A 15 -18.95 4.98 11.57
N LEU A 16 -18.37 4.71 10.41
CA LEU A 16 -18.18 3.36 9.92
C LEU A 16 -17.41 2.69 11.04
N ALA A 17 -18.13 2.00 11.94
CA ALA A 17 -17.51 1.09 12.84
C ALA A 17 -16.94 0.04 11.90
N THR A 18 -15.65 0.19 11.58
CA THR A 18 -14.78 -0.97 11.48
C THR A 18 -15.24 -1.87 12.63
N GLU A 19 -15.65 -3.10 12.32
CA GLU A 19 -16.14 -4.02 13.34
C GLU A 19 -14.98 -4.34 14.29
N CYS A 20 -14.79 -3.47 15.28
CA CYS A 20 -13.91 -3.70 16.40
C CYS A 20 -14.55 -4.78 17.25
N ASN A 21 -13.74 -5.71 17.75
CA ASN A 21 -14.21 -6.63 18.76
C ASN A 21 -14.78 -5.82 19.94
N ALA A 22 -16.02 -6.08 20.35
CA ALA A 22 -16.72 -5.30 21.39
C ALA A 22 -16.25 -5.66 22.81
N ASP A 23 -14.94 -5.77 23.01
CA ASP A 23 -14.29 -6.25 24.21
C ASP A 23 -13.72 -5.10 25.08
N ASN A 24 -13.04 -5.49 26.15
CA ASN A 24 -12.38 -4.55 27.05
C ASN A 24 -11.15 -3.87 26.41
N CYS A 25 -10.58 -4.44 25.34
CA CYS A 25 -9.47 -3.86 24.60
C CYS A 25 -9.96 -2.68 23.76
N ALA A 26 -11.00 -2.87 22.95
CA ALA A 26 -11.61 -1.80 22.17
C ALA A 26 -12.09 -0.66 23.09
N ARG A 27 -12.75 -0.97 24.21
CA ARG A 27 -13.17 0.05 25.19
C ARG A 27 -12.00 0.85 25.77
N ALA A 28 -10.85 0.22 25.98
CA ALA A 28 -9.66 0.88 26.51
C ALA A 28 -8.99 1.81 25.47
N VAL A 29 -8.98 1.40 24.20
CA VAL A 29 -8.30 2.14 23.12
C VAL A 29 -9.18 3.25 22.53
N THR A 30 -10.49 3.02 22.39
CA THR A 30 -11.40 3.96 21.72
C THR A 30 -12.29 4.77 22.67
N GLY A 31 -12.18 4.55 23.98
CA GLY A 31 -13.02 5.22 24.98
C GLY A 31 -12.69 6.71 25.14
N THR A 32 -13.71 7.56 25.21
CA THR A 32 -13.57 9.03 25.32
C THR A 32 -13.59 9.54 26.77
N TRP A 33 -13.87 8.68 27.75
CA TRP A 33 -14.00 9.08 29.16
C TRP A 33 -12.74 9.68 29.78
N ARG A 34 -11.57 9.48 29.13
CA ARG A 34 -10.27 10.00 29.55
C ARG A 34 -9.91 11.37 28.93
N GLY A 35 -10.78 11.93 28.09
CA GLY A 35 -10.57 13.21 27.40
C GLY A 35 -9.84 13.10 26.05
N ASP A 36 -9.85 14.20 25.30
CA ASP A 36 -9.39 14.25 23.89
C ASP A 36 -7.87 14.05 23.74
N ASP A 37 -7.08 14.47 24.73
CA ASP A 37 -5.63 14.24 24.76
C ASP A 37 -5.29 12.74 24.76
N PHE A 38 -6.04 11.96 25.55
CA PHE A 38 -5.87 10.50 25.57
C PHE A 38 -6.26 9.86 24.25
N VAL A 39 -7.35 10.32 23.63
CA VAL A 39 -7.79 9.80 22.32
C VAL A 39 -6.71 10.05 21.27
N SER A 40 -6.12 11.23 21.25
CA SER A 40 -5.04 11.59 20.34
C SER A 40 -3.78 10.73 20.56
N LEU A 41 -3.43 10.48 21.81
CA LEU A 41 -2.34 9.58 22.19
C LEU A 41 -2.60 8.14 21.72
N ALA A 42 -3.78 7.60 22.03
CA ALA A 42 -4.16 6.24 21.66
C ALA A 42 -4.16 6.02 20.13
N GLN A 43 -4.62 7.02 19.37
CA GLN A 43 -4.52 7.02 17.90
C GLN A 43 -3.06 7.01 17.43
N GLY A 44 -2.20 7.81 18.06
CA GLY A 44 -0.76 7.82 17.80
C GLY A 44 -0.11 6.46 18.03
N ASP A 45 -0.40 5.82 19.16
CA ASP A 45 0.11 4.49 19.50
C ASP A 45 -0.43 3.41 18.55
N CYS A 46 -1.73 3.44 18.21
CA CYS A 46 -2.30 2.56 17.19
C CYS A 46 -1.59 2.72 15.85
N SER A 47 -1.33 3.95 15.39
CA SER A 47 -0.66 4.19 14.12
C SER A 47 0.76 3.62 14.09
N ARG A 48 1.48 3.68 15.21
CA ARG A 48 2.81 3.10 15.37
C ARG A 48 2.77 1.58 15.43
N PHE A 49 1.80 1.02 16.14
CA PHE A 49 1.61 -0.43 16.23
C PHE A 49 1.31 -1.06 14.85
N MET A 50 0.52 -0.36 14.02
CA MET A 50 0.15 -0.81 12.68
C MET A 50 1.27 -0.60 11.64
N GLN A 51 2.25 0.26 11.93
CA GLN A 51 3.44 0.40 11.10
C GLN A 51 4.33 -0.85 11.25
N LYS A 52 4.31 -1.69 10.22
CA LYS A 52 5.19 -2.85 10.08
C LYS A 52 6.16 -2.61 8.93
N THR A 53 7.44 -2.53 9.24
CA THR A 53 8.50 -2.56 8.23
C THR A 53 8.78 -4.00 7.87
N VAL A 54 8.55 -4.35 6.60
CA VAL A 54 8.94 -5.64 6.03
C VAL A 54 10.17 -5.41 5.18
N THR A 55 11.31 -5.97 5.60
CA THR A 55 12.50 -6.05 4.77
C THR A 55 12.36 -7.27 3.86
N ALA A 56 12.20 -7.06 2.57
CA ALA A 56 12.20 -8.17 1.61
C ALA A 56 13.59 -8.82 1.54
N PRO A 57 13.69 -10.14 1.34
CA PRO A 57 14.96 -10.79 1.08
C PRO A 57 15.58 -10.23 -0.22
N ALA A 58 16.91 -10.23 -0.30
CA ALA A 58 17.58 -9.96 -1.57
C ALA A 58 17.21 -11.05 -2.57
N VAL A 59 16.71 -10.66 -3.75
CA VAL A 59 16.38 -11.56 -4.85
C VAL A 59 17.33 -11.27 -6.01
N THR A 60 18.00 -12.31 -6.51
CA THR A 60 18.83 -12.22 -7.72
C THR A 60 18.02 -12.73 -8.91
N ILE A 61 17.83 -11.89 -9.92
CA ILE A 61 17.16 -12.25 -11.17
C ILE A 61 18.20 -12.27 -12.28
N THR A 62 18.44 -13.45 -12.86
CA THR A 62 19.33 -13.63 -14.00
C THR A 62 18.51 -13.82 -15.27
N SER A 63 18.68 -12.93 -16.25
CA SER A 63 18.10 -13.06 -17.58
C SER A 63 19.21 -13.24 -18.61
N THR A 64 19.13 -14.31 -19.41
CA THR A 64 20.08 -14.59 -20.49
C THR A 64 19.37 -14.45 -21.82
N VAL A 65 19.73 -13.43 -22.58
CA VAL A 65 19.20 -13.15 -23.92
C VAL A 65 20.32 -13.23 -24.94
N ALA A 66 20.08 -13.91 -26.06
CA ALA A 66 20.98 -13.98 -27.20
C ALA A 66 20.52 -13.03 -28.31
N SER A 67 21.46 -12.51 -29.11
CA SER A 67 21.09 -11.75 -30.30
C SER A 67 20.51 -12.68 -31.37
N PRO A 68 19.56 -12.22 -32.19
CA PRO A 68 19.05 -13.00 -33.30
C PRO A 68 20.14 -13.27 -34.36
N TRP A 69 19.94 -14.30 -35.19
CA TRP A 69 20.94 -14.77 -36.17
C TRP A 69 21.38 -13.69 -37.18
N TYR A 70 20.48 -12.77 -37.54
CA TYR A 70 20.77 -11.68 -38.48
C TYR A 70 21.66 -10.59 -37.85
N ALA A 71 21.75 -10.54 -36.52
CA ALA A 71 22.56 -9.57 -35.79
C ALA A 71 24.01 -10.04 -35.59
N SER A 72 24.50 -10.97 -36.43
CA SER A 72 25.87 -11.48 -36.37
C SER A 72 26.95 -10.39 -36.52
N ALA A 73 26.61 -9.27 -37.17
CA ALA A 73 27.46 -8.09 -37.25
C ALA A 73 27.54 -7.29 -35.93
N CYS A 74 26.54 -7.37 -35.07
CA CYS A 74 26.57 -6.81 -33.73
C CYS A 74 27.44 -7.74 -32.88
N SER A 75 28.70 -7.40 -32.61
CA SER A 75 29.65 -8.22 -31.85
C SER A 75 29.21 -8.44 -30.39
N GLY A 76 28.14 -9.20 -30.18
CA GLY A 76 27.48 -9.44 -28.90
C GLY A 76 26.20 -8.63 -28.66
N THR A 77 25.52 -9.00 -27.59
CA THR A 77 24.22 -8.45 -27.16
C THR A 77 24.28 -6.98 -26.77
N VAL A 78 25.42 -6.50 -26.25
CA VAL A 78 25.64 -5.09 -25.90
C VAL A 78 25.55 -4.19 -27.13
N ARG A 79 26.17 -4.61 -28.25
CA ARG A 79 26.13 -3.87 -29.52
C ARG A 79 24.75 -3.90 -30.15
N TYR A 80 24.06 -5.03 -30.03
CA TYR A 80 22.68 -5.16 -30.47
C TYR A 80 21.74 -4.25 -29.67
N ALA A 81 21.86 -4.20 -28.34
CA ALA A 81 21.08 -3.30 -27.49
C ALA A 81 21.30 -1.82 -27.81
N SER A 82 22.54 -1.42 -28.14
CA SER A 82 22.84 -0.08 -28.64
C SER A 82 22.12 0.23 -29.95
N ALA A 83 22.03 -0.74 -30.86
CA ALA A 83 21.29 -0.57 -32.12
C ALA A 83 19.77 -0.43 -31.87
N CYS A 84 19.21 -1.22 -30.94
CA CYS A 84 17.81 -1.06 -30.52
C CYS A 84 17.54 0.32 -29.91
N SER A 85 18.49 0.87 -29.17
CA SER A 85 18.39 2.21 -28.57
C SER A 85 18.30 3.30 -29.64
N CYS A 86 18.89 3.11 -30.84
CA CYS A 86 18.74 4.04 -31.96
C CYS A 86 17.30 4.08 -32.51
N TRP A 87 16.49 3.06 -32.24
CA TRP A 87 15.05 3.04 -32.55
C TRP A 87 14.19 3.46 -31.35
N GLY A 88 14.81 3.91 -30.26
CA GLY A 88 14.11 4.30 -29.03
C GLY A 88 13.50 3.12 -28.26
N ILE A 89 13.95 1.89 -28.53
CA ILE A 89 13.49 0.70 -27.81
C ILE A 89 14.31 0.61 -26.51
N PRO A 90 13.69 0.79 -25.32
CA PRO A 90 14.40 0.68 -24.05
C PRO A 90 14.69 -0.79 -23.72
N GLY A 91 15.66 -1.01 -22.84
CA GLY A 91 15.86 -2.31 -22.21
C GLY A 91 14.70 -2.67 -21.28
N ASP A 92 14.55 -3.97 -20.98
CA ASP A 92 13.52 -4.45 -20.07
C ASP A 92 13.69 -3.90 -18.66
N ALA A 93 12.59 -3.38 -18.10
CA ALA A 93 12.51 -3.01 -16.70
C ALA A 93 11.85 -4.15 -15.92
N VAL A 94 12.51 -4.60 -14.85
CA VAL A 94 11.94 -5.58 -13.93
C VAL A 94 11.27 -4.86 -12.77
N THR A 95 9.94 -4.89 -12.76
CA THR A 95 9.14 -4.30 -11.66
C THR A 95 8.85 -5.38 -10.62
N ILE A 96 9.33 -5.16 -9.39
CA ILE A 96 9.04 -6.04 -8.25
C ILE A 96 7.93 -5.41 -7.42
N THR A 97 6.77 -6.07 -7.39
CA THR A 97 5.64 -5.66 -6.55
C THR A 97 5.61 -6.54 -5.30
N PRO A 98 5.94 -6.01 -4.11
CA PRO A 98 5.81 -6.78 -2.89
C PRO A 98 4.33 -7.03 -2.58
N VAL A 99 3.97 -8.29 -2.33
CA VAL A 99 2.63 -8.66 -1.83
C VAL A 99 2.73 -9.03 -0.37
N ARG A 100 1.81 -8.48 0.44
CA ARG A 100 1.70 -8.84 1.84
C ARG A 100 0.72 -10.01 1.96
N SER A 101 1.24 -11.21 2.15
CA SER A 101 0.44 -12.35 2.62
C SER A 101 0.29 -12.24 4.13
N HIS A 102 -0.87 -11.81 4.61
CA HIS A 102 -1.23 -12.04 6.01
C HIS A 102 -1.69 -13.50 6.14
N SER A 103 -0.85 -14.37 6.71
CA SER A 103 -1.32 -15.65 7.23
C SER A 103 -1.89 -15.40 8.62
N PHE A 104 -3.18 -15.67 8.77
CA PHE A 104 -3.90 -15.62 10.04
C PHE A 104 -3.82 -16.97 10.76
#